data_AF-A0A4S2R9C4-F1
#
_entry.id   AF-A0A4S2R9C4-F1
#
_cell.length_a   1.000
_cell.length_b   1.000
_cell.length_c   1.000
_cell.angle_alpha   90.00
_cell.angle_beta   90.00
_cell.angle_gamma   90.00
#
_symmetry.space_group_name_H-M   'P 1'
#
loop_
_entity.id
_entity.type
_entity.pdbx_description
1 polymer ?
#
loop_
_entity_poly.entity_id
_entity_poly.type
_entity_poly.pdbx_seq_one_letter_code
_entity_poly.pdbx_strand_id
1 'polypeptide(L)' 'MPAADAGDAAAADLAAIGDELPQQLRRRPRDAGAARVRNRDSVDGRPRGHLRTFGLSRVRMRRHAHAGHLPGMTKSS' A
#
# COMPACT_ATOMS: atom_id res chain seq x y z
N MET A 1 -30.65 12.12 45.13
CA MET A 1 -30.59 10.99 44.17
C MET A 1 -29.99 11.53 42.87
N PRO A 2 -28.66 11.58 42.74
CA PRO A 2 -28.03 12.06 41.50
C PRO A 2 -28.06 10.93 40.46
N ALA A 3 -28.69 11.20 39.32
CA ALA A 3 -28.52 10.40 38.10
C ALA A 3 -27.40 11.06 37.30
N ALA A 4 -26.19 10.53 37.35
CA ALA A 4 -25.01 11.23 36.83
C ALA A 4 -24.05 10.35 36.02
N ASP A 5 -24.47 9.25 35.38
CA ASP A 5 -23.44 8.26 34.98
C ASP A 5 -23.60 7.63 33.59
N ALA A 6 -24.68 7.91 32.84
CA ALA A 6 -24.84 7.30 31.51
C ALA A 6 -24.05 8.03 30.40
N GLY A 7 -23.83 9.34 30.56
CA GLY A 7 -23.17 10.18 29.54
C GLY A 7 -21.65 10.08 29.55
N ASP A 8 -21.03 10.01 30.74
CA ASP A 8 -19.58 9.89 30.88
C ASP A 8 -19.07 8.48 30.52
N ALA A 9 -19.87 7.44 30.76
CA ALA A 9 -19.51 6.08 30.37
C ALA A 9 -19.35 5.94 28.84
N ALA A 10 -20.27 6.50 28.06
CA ALA A 10 -20.19 6.46 26.60
C ALA A 10 -19.03 7.31 26.03
N ALA A 11 -18.69 8.44 26.69
CA ALA A 11 -17.54 9.26 26.34
C ALA A 11 -16.21 8.56 26.69
N ALA A 12 -16.16 7.87 27.84
CA ALA A 12 -15.02 7.06 28.26
C ALA A 12 -14.81 5.84 27.35
N ASP A 13 -15.88 5.18 26.90
CA ASP A 13 -15.79 4.07 25.94
C ASP A 13 -15.27 4.54 24.58
N LEU A 14 -15.73 5.70 24.09
CA LEU A 14 -15.23 6.28 22.84
C LEU A 14 -13.76 6.72 22.95
N ALA A 15 -13.36 7.27 24.11
CA ALA A 15 -11.98 7.63 24.41
C ALA A 15 -11.09 6.38 24.53
N ALA A 16 -11.58 5.30 25.16
CA ALA A 16 -10.89 4.03 25.25
C ALA A 16 -10.70 3.39 23.86
N ILE A 17 -11.73 3.41 23.00
CA ILE A 17 -11.61 3.00 21.59
C ILE A 17 -10.56 3.86 20.86
N GLY A 18 -10.53 5.16 21.15
CA GLY A 18 -9.57 6.12 20.60
C GLY A 18 -8.12 5.82 20.99
N ASP A 19 -7.87 5.38 22.22
CA ASP A 19 -6.54 5.05 22.73
C ASP A 19 -6.08 3.62 22.41
N GLU A 20 -7.01 2.68 22.26
CA GLU A 20 -6.69 1.29 21.93
C GLU A 20 -6.28 1.10 20.46
N LEU A 21 -6.94 1.78 19.52
CA LEU A 21 -6.60 1.71 18.09
C LEU A 21 -5.11 1.99 17.77
N PRO A 22 -4.50 3.09 18.26
CA PRO A 22 -3.09 3.38 18.01
C PRO A 22 -2.16 2.38 18.71
N GLN A 23 -2.54 1.85 19.88
CA GLN A 23 -1.77 0.80 20.54
C GLN A 23 -1.79 -0.50 19.75
N GLN A 24 -2.95 -0.89 19.22
CA GLN A 24 -3.09 -2.06 18.35
C GLN A 24 -2.30 -1.91 17.04
N LEU A 25 -2.29 -0.72 16.45
CA LEU A 25 -1.48 -0.43 15.25
C LEU A 25 0.02 -0.54 15.53
N ARG A 26 0.48 -0.05 16.69
CA ARG A 26 1.90 -0.13 17.12
C ARG A 26 2.36 -1.56 17.41
N ARG A 27 1.46 -2.45 17.86
CA ARG A 27 1.77 -3.86 18.12
C ARG A 27 2.03 -4.68 16.85
N ARG A 28 1.60 -4.21 15.67
CA ARG A 28 1.80 -4.95 14.41
C ARG A 28 3.28 -4.94 13.99
N PRO A 29 3.76 -6.01 13.33
CA PRO A 29 5.11 -6.03 12.76
C PRO A 29 5.34 -4.83 11.86
N ARG A 30 6.54 -4.24 11.93
CA ARG A 30 6.87 -3.03 11.17
C ARG A 30 6.68 -3.21 9.65
N ASP A 31 6.89 -4.42 9.15
CA ASP A 31 6.78 -4.77 7.73
C ASP A 31 5.34 -4.98 7.24
N ALA A 32 4.37 -5.07 8.17
CA ALA A 32 2.96 -5.24 7.81
C ALA A 32 2.31 -3.96 7.22
N GLY A 33 3.04 -2.84 7.20
CA GLY A 33 2.54 -1.58 6.66
C GLY A 33 2.49 -1.58 5.13
N ALA A 34 1.30 -1.41 4.54
CA ALA A 34 1.10 -1.31 3.09
C ALA A 34 1.93 -0.20 2.43
N ALA A 35 2.22 0.89 3.15
CA ALA A 35 3.08 1.98 2.69
C ALA A 35 4.54 1.54 2.41
N ARG A 36 4.99 0.39 2.93
CA ARG A 36 6.34 -0.15 2.71
C ARG A 36 6.43 -1.01 1.45
N VAL A 37 5.30 -1.44 0.91
CA VAL A 37 5.25 -2.21 -0.33
C VAL A 37 5.67 -1.30 -1.49
N ARG A 38 6.71 -1.70 -2.21
CA ARG A 38 7.20 -0.98 -3.39
C ARG A 38 6.97 -1.85 -4.62
N ASN A 39 6.39 -1.26 -5.66
CA ASN A 39 6.27 -1.91 -6.95
C ASN A 39 7.65 -2.00 -7.60
N ARG A 40 8.15 -3.23 -7.76
CA ARG A 40 9.43 -3.53 -8.40
C ARG A 40 9.19 -4.27 -9.71
N ASP A 41 10.17 -4.24 -10.61
CA ASP A 41 10.17 -5.13 -11.78
C ASP A 41 10.06 -6.60 -11.32
N SER A 42 9.13 -7.35 -11.90
CA SER A 42 8.84 -8.75 -11.54
C SER A 42 9.97 -9.73 -11.85
N VAL A 43 10.91 -9.36 -12.72
CA VAL A 43 11.94 -10.28 -13.23
C VAL A 43 13.34 -9.89 -12.75
N ASP A 44 13.69 -8.60 -12.72
CA ASP A 44 15.01 -8.15 -12.22
C ASP A 44 14.97 -7.42 -10.86
N GLY A 45 13.78 -7.16 -10.31
CA GLY A 45 13.63 -6.50 -9.01
C GLY A 45 13.94 -5.01 -8.99
N ARG A 46 14.10 -4.35 -10.16
CA ARG A 46 14.46 -2.93 -10.22
C ARG A 46 13.45 -2.06 -9.43
N PRO A 47 13.93 -1.21 -8.50
CA PRO A 47 13.06 -0.48 -7.57
C PRO A 47 12.39 0.75 -8.17
N ARG A 48 12.81 1.21 -9.36
CA ARG A 48 12.34 2.45 -9.99
C ARG A 48 12.02 2.24 -11.46
N GLY A 49 11.13 3.09 -11.98
CA GLY A 49 10.68 3.02 -13.37
C GLY A 49 9.85 1.78 -13.67
N HIS A 50 9.11 1.28 -12.67
CA HIS A 50 8.15 0.19 -12.81
C HIS A 50 6.87 0.70 -13.47
N LEU A 51 6.45 0.03 -14.54
CA LEU A 51 5.21 0.31 -15.26
C LEU A 51 4.15 -0.68 -14.79
N ARG A 52 3.14 -0.17 -14.06
CA ARG A 52 2.11 -1.00 -13.40
C ARG A 52 1.33 -1.87 -14.39
N THR A 53 1.05 -1.36 -15.59
CA THR A 53 0.33 -2.09 -16.65
C THR A 53 1.05 -3.35 -17.10
N PHE A 54 2.39 -3.33 -17.13
CA PHE A 54 3.20 -4.43 -17.64
C PHE A 54 3.90 -5.24 -16.53
N GLY A 55 3.96 -4.72 -15.30
CA GLY A 55 4.69 -5.36 -14.21
C GLY A 55 6.21 -5.35 -14.39
N LEU A 56 6.73 -4.52 -15.30
CA LEU A 56 8.12 -4.49 -15.74
C LEU A 56 8.74 -3.10 -15.59
N SER A 57 10.06 -3.04 -15.54
CA SER A 57 10.80 -1.80 -15.64
C SER A 57 10.77 -1.22 -17.05
N ARG A 58 10.97 0.10 -17.15
CA ARG A 58 11.08 0.83 -18.42
C ARG A 58 12.10 0.23 -19.41
N VAL A 59 13.20 -0.34 -18.90
CA VAL A 59 14.27 -0.88 -19.75
C VAL A 59 13.83 -2.20 -20.37
N ARG A 60 13.24 -3.07 -19.55
CA ARG A 60 12.79 -4.39 -20.00
C ARG A 60 11.55 -4.30 -20.87
N MET A 61 10.61 -3.43 -20.50
CA MET A 61 9.46 -3.09 -21.35
C MET A 61 9.94 -2.66 -22.74
N ARG A 62 10.91 -1.74 -22.83
CA ARG A 62 11.45 -1.30 -24.12
C ARG A 62 12.10 -2.46 -24.90
N ARG A 63 12.86 -3.33 -24.24
CA ARG A 63 13.48 -4.51 -24.88
C ARG A 63 12.43 -5.48 -25.42
N HIS A 64 11.36 -5.74 -24.67
CA HIS A 64 10.28 -6.62 -25.08
C HIS A 64 9.38 -6.00 -26.16
N ALA A 65 9.17 -4.69 -26.12
CA ALA A 65 8.47 -3.96 -27.17
C ALA A 65 9.22 -4.05 -28.51
N HIS A 66 10.54 -3.82 -28.49
CA HIS A 66 11.36 -3.97 -29.69
C HIS A 66 11.51 -5.42 -30.17
N ALA A 67 11.43 -6.39 -29.26
CA ALA A 67 11.41 -7.81 -29.61
C ALA A 67 10.03 -8.31 -30.09
N GLY A 68 8.97 -7.49 -30.01
CA GLY A 68 7.62 -7.89 -30.40
C GLY A 68 6.90 -8.80 -29.39
N HIS A 69 7.41 -8.97 -28.17
CA HIS A 69 6.77 -9.79 -27.14
C HIS A 69 5.58 -9.10 -26.45
N LEU A 70 5.42 -7.79 -26.65
CA LEU A 70 4.32 -7.01 -26.07
C LEU A 70 3.23 -6.79 -27.13
N PRO A 71 2.08 -7.50 -27.04
CA PRO A 71 1.02 -7.37 -28.03
C PRO A 71 0.38 -5.98 -27.98
N GLY A 72 0.06 -5.43 -29.15
CA GLY A 72 -0.59 -4.12 -29.27
C GLY A 72 0.31 -2.91 -28.98
N MET A 73 1.63 -3.11 -28.88
CA MET A 73 2.59 -2.03 -28.60
C MET A 73 3.34 -1.62 -29.87
N THR A 74 3.05 -0.42 -30.37
CA THR A 74 3.73 0.21 -31.50
C THR A 74 4.60 1.38 -31.05
N LYS A 75 5.71 1.60 -31.75
CA LYS A 75 6.54 2.80 -31.56
C LYS A 75 5.79 3.99 -32.16
N SER A 76 5.68 5.09 -31.41
CA SER A 76 5.24 6.38 -31.96
C SER A 76 6.42 7.02 -32.71
N SER A 77 6.43 6.91 -34.02
CA SER A 77 7.35 7.63 -34.92
C SER A 77 6.55 8.30 -36.01
#